data_AF-A0A6P6VJR3-F1
#
_entry.id   AF-A0A6P6VJR3-F1
#
_cell.length_a   1.000
_cell.length_b   1.000
_cell.length_c   1.000
_cell.angle_alpha   90.00
_cell.angle_beta   90.00
_cell.angle_gamma   90.00
#
_symmetry.space_group_name_H-M   'P 1'
#
loop_
_entity.id
_entity.type
_entity.pdbx_description
1 polymer ?
#
loop_
_entity_poly.entity_id
_entity_poly.type
_entity_poly.pdbx_seq_one_letter_code
_entity_poly.pdbx_strand_id
1 'polypeptide(L)'
;MRGCTCHFVVKRLYARPSLALLIYNNRRHVNKSGSICHGPLDRDAIGPGAKKIPYICNEIQQQTMSMIYLGIPEENVLEKHIEGIQRYCGSNAKVNSLASQYVHKLGLIIKRSTHELDLDDQASVKLWVERNKKSVFFYQDTSETDPFILGIQTEWQLQQMIRFGHRSIVAADSTFGIKKLKYPLCTLLVFDSRQHALPVAWVITRSVVKSDVAKWMKALVDRVHTVDLGWKVNAFLVDDAAAEIDPIREIFSCPVLFSLWRIRRSWLRNILKKCNNIEVQREIFKRLGEIVYSIWGEVDYMVPLEKFTQDFVDQTAFLNYFRATWLPKMEMWLTSMRTLPLASQESSGAIEAYHVKLKVKLYDDSHLGAFQRVDWLVHKLTTELHSSYWLDRFADESDSFQNVKEEYLASTSWHRALQIPDTAVTLDDKDHPFAKVLSQRESTRTRIVWNPGSEFSLCDCEWSMQGNLCKHVIKVNMICENLRSYQPTLSFQSFQDILMSLQEKPLDDSIALDLSTAWAHQMLDQIQKLVELNSSDDISTVVNNMPLRWTTKKGRTSCGKPLTTLALPSSSKNDAAARKRNRKRKRLSRIR
;
A
#
# COMPACT_ATOMS: atom_id res chain seq x y z
N MET A 1 -39.64 -12.05 -1.59
CA MET A 1 -40.30 -10.82 -1.13
C MET A 1 -41.05 -10.21 -2.32
N ARG A 2 -42.39 -10.12 -2.27
CA ARG A 2 -43.18 -9.32 -3.22
C ARG A 2 -42.96 -7.83 -2.88
N GLY A 3 -41.87 -7.24 -3.38
CA GLY A 3 -41.53 -5.85 -3.10
C GLY A 3 -42.43 -4.89 -3.88
N CYS A 4 -43.10 -3.98 -3.19
CA CYS A 4 -43.75 -2.83 -3.82
C CYS A 4 -42.67 -1.90 -4.39
N THR A 5 -42.82 -1.48 -5.65
CA THR A 5 -41.94 -0.49 -6.31
C THR A 5 -42.53 0.91 -6.20
N CYS A 6 -43.12 1.22 -5.06
CA CYS A 6 -43.84 2.47 -4.87
C CYS A 6 -42.82 3.61 -4.80
N HIS A 7 -43.03 4.66 -5.58
CA HIS A 7 -42.11 5.81 -5.65
C HIS A 7 -42.31 6.71 -4.42
N PHE A 8 -41.56 6.43 -3.36
CA PHE A 8 -41.41 7.34 -2.22
C PHE A 8 -39.98 7.86 -2.17
N VAL A 9 -39.83 9.13 -1.80
CA VAL A 9 -38.55 9.78 -1.58
C VAL A 9 -38.28 9.77 -0.09
N VAL A 10 -37.12 9.24 0.30
CA VAL A 10 -36.62 9.33 1.66
C VAL A 10 -35.67 10.52 1.73
N LYS A 11 -36.05 11.59 2.45
CA LYS A 11 -35.15 12.72 2.73
C LYS A 11 -34.64 12.63 4.16
N ARG A 12 -33.32 12.71 4.30
CA ARG A 12 -32.65 12.76 5.62
C ARG A 12 -32.73 14.17 6.19
N LEU A 13 -32.95 14.29 7.50
CA LEU A 13 -32.89 15.56 8.22
C LEU A 13 -31.51 15.72 8.87
N TYR A 14 -30.69 16.66 8.39
CA TYR A 14 -29.34 16.91 8.94
C TYR A 14 -29.37 17.30 10.42
N ALA A 15 -30.32 18.16 10.83
CA ALA A 15 -30.45 18.60 12.22
C ALA A 15 -31.05 17.53 13.16
N ARG A 16 -31.66 16.47 12.62
CA ARG A 16 -32.29 15.39 13.41
C ARG A 16 -32.04 14.03 12.75
N PRO A 17 -30.85 13.42 12.92
CA PRO A 17 -30.47 12.18 12.27
C PRO A 17 -31.42 11.01 12.55
N SER A 18 -32.07 11.00 13.71
CA SER A 18 -33.05 9.98 14.13
C SER A 18 -34.39 10.03 13.37
N LEU A 19 -34.57 10.97 12.44
CA LEU A 19 -35.79 11.18 11.68
C LEU A 19 -35.49 11.11 10.17
N ALA A 20 -36.27 10.30 9.46
CA ALA A 20 -36.32 10.33 8.01
C ALA A 20 -37.68 10.87 7.57
N LEU A 21 -37.66 11.83 6.64
CA LEU A 21 -38.87 12.33 6.01
C LEU A 21 -39.22 11.42 4.84
N LEU A 22 -40.35 10.72 4.95
CA LEU A 22 -40.90 9.94 3.85
C LEU A 22 -41.88 10.80 3.07
N ILE A 23 -41.62 10.97 1.79
CA ILE A 23 -42.47 11.71 0.86
C ILE A 23 -42.99 10.72 -0.17
N TYR A 24 -44.27 10.40 -0.10
CA TYR A 24 -44.90 9.52 -1.08
C TYR A 24 -45.30 10.36 -2.30
N ASN A 25 -44.80 9.99 -3.49
CA ASN A 25 -45.13 10.72 -4.73
C ASN A 25 -46.55 10.40 -5.21
N ASN A 26 -47.07 9.21 -4.86
CA ASN A 26 -48.40 8.76 -5.21
C ASN A 26 -49.11 8.16 -4.00
N ARG A 27 -50.39 8.51 -3.82
CA ARG A 27 -51.25 7.97 -2.75
C ARG A 27 -51.71 6.53 -3.02
N ARG A 28 -51.72 6.10 -4.29
CA ARG A 28 -52.09 4.74 -4.71
C ARG A 28 -50.82 3.95 -4.99
N HIS A 29 -50.63 2.89 -4.21
CA HIS A 29 -49.47 2.02 -4.30
C HIS A 29 -49.78 0.88 -5.27
N VAL A 30 -49.12 0.88 -6.42
CA VAL A 30 -49.27 -0.15 -7.46
C VAL A 30 -47.94 -0.87 -7.72
N ASN A 31 -48.01 -2.17 -8.03
CA ASN A 31 -46.86 -2.96 -8.43
C ASN A 31 -46.47 -2.70 -9.91
N LYS A 32 -45.44 -3.38 -10.42
CA LYS A 32 -45.01 -3.28 -11.83
C LYS A 32 -46.10 -3.63 -12.85
N SER A 33 -47.13 -4.37 -12.46
CA SER A 33 -48.28 -4.74 -13.31
C SER A 33 -49.49 -3.80 -13.15
N GLY A 34 -49.33 -2.65 -12.48
CA GLY A 34 -50.40 -1.67 -12.27
C GLY A 34 -51.45 -2.08 -11.23
N SER A 35 -51.26 -3.20 -10.53
CA SER A 35 -52.18 -3.72 -9.52
C SER A 35 -51.87 -3.13 -8.15
N ILE A 36 -52.90 -2.83 -7.35
CA ILE A 36 -52.75 -2.30 -5.99
C ILE A 36 -51.95 -3.30 -5.15
N CYS A 37 -50.81 -2.87 -4.61
CA CYS A 37 -49.88 -3.77 -3.90
C CYS A 37 -50.17 -3.89 -2.40
N HIS A 38 -50.76 -2.87 -1.78
CA HIS A 38 -51.26 -2.90 -0.40
C HIS A 38 -52.23 -1.74 -0.16
N GLY A 39 -53.52 -2.04 0.04
CA GLY A 39 -54.60 -1.10 0.40
C GLY A 39 -54.86 0.04 -0.62
N PRO A 40 -56.11 0.52 -0.78
CA PRO A 40 -56.40 1.65 -1.66
C PRO A 40 -55.87 3.01 -1.14
N LEU A 41 -55.52 3.08 0.16
CA LEU A 41 -54.97 4.26 0.84
C LEU A 41 -54.01 3.79 1.94
N ASP A 42 -52.73 4.15 1.84
CA ASP A 42 -51.82 4.08 2.97
C ASP A 42 -52.02 5.35 3.82
N ARG A 43 -52.48 5.21 5.06
CA ARG A 43 -52.66 6.36 5.98
C ARG A 43 -51.33 7.05 6.25
N ASP A 44 -50.22 6.33 6.17
CA ASP A 44 -48.87 6.88 6.31
C ASP A 44 -48.41 7.68 5.08
N ALA A 45 -49.13 7.57 3.94
CA ALA A 45 -48.87 8.34 2.71
C ALA A 45 -49.64 9.68 2.66
N ILE A 46 -50.32 10.07 3.74
CA ILE A 46 -51.00 11.36 3.85
C ILE A 46 -49.97 12.44 4.22
N GLY A 47 -49.43 13.10 3.19
CA GLY A 47 -48.47 14.19 3.34
C GLY A 47 -47.04 13.72 3.67
N PRO A 48 -46.06 14.63 3.67
CA PRO A 48 -44.68 14.30 4.07
C PRO A 48 -44.64 13.98 5.58
N GLY A 49 -44.44 12.71 5.91
CA GLY A 49 -44.40 12.23 7.30
C GLY A 49 -42.98 12.00 7.79
N ALA A 50 -42.60 12.64 8.90
CA ALA A 50 -41.32 12.35 9.56
C ALA A 50 -41.46 11.08 10.40
N LYS A 51 -40.78 9.99 10.00
CA LYS A 51 -40.74 8.74 10.78
C LYS A 51 -39.45 8.67 11.58
N LYS A 52 -39.56 8.22 12.83
CA LYS A 52 -38.41 7.90 13.69
C LYS A 52 -37.83 6.57 13.22
N ILE A 53 -36.66 6.62 12.59
CA ILE A 53 -35.96 5.46 12.03
C ILE A 53 -34.53 5.50 12.56
N PRO A 54 -33.95 4.37 13.01
CA PRO A 54 -32.54 4.31 13.37
C PRO A 54 -31.68 4.81 12.21
N TYR A 55 -30.79 5.75 12.49
CA TYR A 55 -29.82 6.20 11.51
C TYR A 55 -28.70 5.16 11.41
N ILE A 56 -28.69 4.41 10.31
CA ILE A 56 -27.61 3.49 9.96
C ILE A 56 -26.81 4.15 8.84
N CYS A 57 -25.68 4.76 9.18
CA CYS A 57 -24.76 5.30 8.18
C CYS A 57 -23.95 4.18 7.51
N ASN A 58 -23.24 4.51 6.43
CA ASN A 58 -22.35 3.57 5.74
C ASN A 58 -21.30 2.97 6.68
N GLU A 59 -20.79 3.75 7.64
CA GLU A 59 -19.81 3.30 8.63
C GLU A 59 -20.40 2.25 9.57
N ILE A 60 -21.58 2.51 10.17
CA ILE A 60 -22.27 1.52 11.03
C ILE A 60 -22.61 0.26 10.24
N GLN A 61 -23.09 0.41 9.00
CA GLN A 61 -23.38 -0.74 8.13
C GLN A 61 -22.11 -1.55 7.85
N GLN A 62 -21.01 -0.89 7.48
CA GLN A 62 -19.75 -1.55 7.18
C GLN A 62 -19.15 -2.21 8.42
N GLN A 63 -19.21 -1.56 9.58
CA GLN A 63 -18.82 -2.14 10.87
C GLN A 63 -19.58 -3.43 11.14
N THR A 64 -20.92 -3.39 11.01
CA THR A 64 -21.78 -4.55 11.24
C THR A 64 -21.44 -5.69 10.26
N MET A 65 -21.31 -5.39 8.97
CA MET A 65 -20.93 -6.36 7.95
C MET A 65 -19.56 -6.97 8.23
N SER A 66 -18.57 -6.15 8.60
CA SER A 66 -17.21 -6.60 8.85
C SER A 66 -17.12 -7.51 10.06
N MET A 67 -17.84 -7.19 11.15
CA MET A 67 -17.89 -8.09 12.30
C MET A 67 -18.53 -9.45 11.96
N ILE A 68 -19.60 -9.46 11.16
CA ILE A 68 -20.25 -10.71 10.72
C ILE A 68 -19.33 -11.54 9.82
N TYR A 69 -18.66 -10.93 8.84
CA TYR A 69 -17.72 -11.64 7.95
C TYR A 69 -16.51 -12.20 8.70
N LEU A 70 -16.11 -11.57 9.79
CA LEU A 70 -15.02 -12.05 10.65
C LEU A 70 -15.46 -13.09 11.67
N GLY A 71 -16.74 -13.51 11.64
CA GLY A 71 -17.26 -14.55 12.51
C GLY A 71 -17.46 -14.12 13.96
N ILE A 72 -17.54 -12.82 14.24
CA ILE A 72 -17.83 -12.32 15.60
C ILE A 72 -19.26 -12.75 16.00
N PRO A 73 -19.46 -13.25 17.24
CA PRO A 73 -20.79 -13.68 17.71
C PRO A 73 -21.88 -12.62 17.51
N GLU A 74 -23.07 -13.07 17.13
CA GLU A 74 -24.20 -12.18 16.78
C GLU A 74 -24.59 -11.25 17.93
N GLU A 75 -24.47 -11.70 19.18
CA GLU A 75 -24.68 -10.87 20.38
C GLU A 75 -23.72 -9.66 20.44
N ASN A 76 -22.42 -9.87 20.18
CA ASN A 76 -21.41 -8.82 20.21
C ASN A 76 -21.59 -7.86 19.02
N VAL A 77 -21.99 -8.39 17.85
CA VAL A 77 -22.36 -7.57 16.69
C VAL A 77 -23.55 -6.68 17.01
N LEU A 78 -24.57 -7.23 17.66
CA LEU A 78 -25.78 -6.50 18.02
C LEU A 78 -25.47 -5.39 19.03
N GLU A 79 -24.70 -5.69 20.07
CA GLU A 79 -24.27 -4.71 21.07
C GLU A 79 -23.57 -3.52 20.39
N LYS A 80 -22.56 -3.78 19.56
CA LYS A 80 -21.82 -2.72 18.85
C LYS A 80 -22.66 -1.97 17.83
N HIS A 81 -23.57 -2.65 17.13
CA HIS A 81 -24.51 -2.00 16.24
C HIS A 81 -25.44 -1.03 16.99
N ILE A 82 -25.93 -1.43 18.17
CA ILE A 82 -26.75 -0.58 19.03
C ILE A 82 -25.95 0.63 19.53
N GLU A 83 -24.72 0.43 20.03
CA GLU A 83 -23.82 1.51 20.44
C GLU A 83 -23.63 2.55 19.30
N GLY A 84 -23.38 2.08 18.08
CA GLY A 84 -23.22 2.92 16.90
C GLY A 84 -24.47 3.75 16.59
N ILE A 85 -25.67 3.15 16.66
CA ILE A 85 -26.92 3.88 16.44
C ILE A 85 -27.16 4.90 17.57
N GLN A 86 -26.92 4.52 18.82
CA GLN A 86 -27.15 5.36 19.99
C GLN A 86 -26.28 6.62 19.96
N ARG A 87 -25.06 6.55 19.41
CA ARG A 87 -24.16 7.70 19.19
C ARG A 87 -24.85 8.83 18.41
N TYR A 88 -25.77 8.52 17.50
CA TYR A 88 -26.48 9.52 16.67
C TYR A 88 -27.94 9.76 17.06
N CYS A 89 -28.59 8.79 17.71
CA CYS A 89 -30.05 8.78 17.91
C CYS A 89 -30.49 8.73 19.38
N GLY A 90 -29.56 8.58 20.33
CA GLY A 90 -29.86 8.33 21.75
C GLY A 90 -30.48 6.95 22.01
N SER A 91 -30.72 6.62 23.28
CA SER A 91 -31.30 5.33 23.68
C SER A 91 -32.82 5.29 23.43
N ASN A 92 -33.31 4.20 22.83
CA ASN A 92 -34.75 3.97 22.58
C ASN A 92 -35.05 2.48 22.41
N ALA A 93 -35.92 1.90 23.24
CA ALA A 93 -36.26 0.48 23.21
C ALA A 93 -36.79 0.00 21.84
N LYS A 94 -37.56 0.84 21.13
CA LYS A 94 -38.07 0.52 19.78
C LYS A 94 -36.96 0.50 18.72
N VAL A 95 -35.87 1.24 18.95
CA VAL A 95 -34.70 1.25 18.08
C VAL A 95 -33.86 -0.01 18.30
N ASN A 96 -33.74 -0.47 19.55
CA ASN A 96 -33.01 -1.69 19.88
C ASN A 96 -33.65 -2.95 19.26
N SER A 97 -34.97 -3.03 19.21
CA SER A 97 -35.65 -4.17 18.55
C SER A 97 -35.45 -4.17 17.02
N LEU A 98 -35.48 -2.99 16.38
CA LEU A 98 -35.18 -2.84 14.96
C LEU A 98 -33.71 -3.17 14.63
N ALA A 99 -32.79 -2.79 15.52
CA ALA A 99 -31.37 -3.13 15.42
C ALA A 99 -31.14 -4.66 15.45
N SER A 100 -31.80 -5.37 16.36
CA SER A 100 -31.75 -6.84 16.43
C SER A 100 -32.24 -7.50 15.14
N GLN A 101 -33.39 -7.07 14.63
CA GLN A 101 -33.91 -7.58 13.35
C GLN A 101 -32.97 -7.29 12.18
N TYR A 102 -32.33 -6.12 12.16
CA TYR A 102 -31.37 -5.74 11.12
C TYR A 102 -30.14 -6.65 11.15
N VAL A 103 -29.49 -6.79 12.30
CA VAL A 103 -28.28 -7.62 12.47
C VAL A 103 -28.59 -9.08 12.13
N HIS A 104 -29.70 -9.62 12.64
CA HIS A 104 -30.11 -10.99 12.35
C HIS A 104 -30.35 -11.22 10.85
N LYS A 105 -31.09 -10.31 10.20
CA LYS A 105 -31.37 -10.39 8.76
C LYS A 105 -30.09 -10.28 7.93
N LEU A 106 -29.18 -9.38 8.30
CA LEU A 106 -27.90 -9.21 7.62
C LEU A 106 -27.02 -10.45 7.79
N GLY A 107 -26.98 -11.03 8.99
CA GLY A 107 -26.32 -12.29 9.28
C GLY A 107 -26.87 -13.45 8.43
N LEU A 108 -28.20 -13.55 8.29
CA LEU A 108 -28.83 -14.54 7.40
C LEU A 108 -28.48 -14.32 5.93
N ILE A 109 -28.43 -13.08 5.46
CA ILE A 109 -28.05 -12.76 4.08
C ILE A 109 -26.60 -13.19 3.82
N ILE A 110 -25.69 -12.86 4.74
CA ILE A 110 -24.26 -13.21 4.61
C ILE A 110 -24.08 -14.72 4.65
N LYS A 111 -24.68 -15.42 5.63
CA LYS A 111 -24.60 -16.89 5.75
C LYS A 111 -25.18 -17.63 4.55
N ARG A 112 -26.19 -17.06 3.88
CA ARG A 112 -26.81 -17.65 2.68
C ARG A 112 -26.16 -17.16 1.38
N SER A 113 -25.27 -16.18 1.44
CA SER A 113 -24.60 -15.68 0.24
C SER A 113 -23.62 -16.71 -0.26
N THR A 114 -23.72 -17.06 -1.54
CA THR A 114 -22.73 -17.87 -2.24
C THR A 114 -21.90 -16.98 -3.15
N HIS A 115 -20.62 -17.33 -3.29
CA HIS A 115 -19.74 -16.71 -4.27
C HIS A 115 -20.03 -17.22 -5.69
N GLU A 116 -20.52 -18.45 -5.82
CA GLU A 116 -20.93 -19.05 -7.08
C GLU A 116 -22.31 -18.52 -7.49
N LEU A 117 -22.33 -17.39 -8.21
CA LEU A 117 -23.55 -16.79 -8.77
C LEU A 117 -24.05 -17.53 -10.01
N ASP A 118 -23.16 -18.30 -10.65
CA ASP A 118 -23.40 -19.20 -11.77
C ASP A 118 -22.48 -20.42 -11.63
N LEU A 119 -22.86 -21.54 -12.24
CA LEU A 119 -22.01 -22.73 -12.30
C LEU A 119 -20.74 -22.45 -13.10
N ASP A 120 -20.83 -21.64 -14.16
CA ASP A 120 -19.68 -21.16 -14.92
C ASP A 120 -19.00 -19.99 -14.18
N ASP A 121 -17.69 -20.13 -13.94
CA ASP A 121 -16.89 -19.15 -13.19
C ASP A 121 -16.85 -17.78 -13.91
N GLN A 122 -16.75 -17.77 -15.24
CA GLN A 122 -16.69 -16.53 -16.02
C GLN A 122 -18.03 -15.78 -15.97
N ALA A 123 -19.14 -16.48 -16.16
CA ALA A 123 -20.49 -15.94 -16.02
C ALA A 123 -20.76 -15.44 -14.59
N SER A 124 -20.31 -16.18 -13.58
CA SER A 124 -20.43 -15.81 -12.16
C SER A 124 -19.68 -14.50 -11.86
N VAL A 125 -18.43 -14.36 -12.32
CA VAL A 125 -17.65 -13.12 -12.20
C VAL A 125 -18.35 -11.96 -12.91
N LYS A 126 -18.87 -12.18 -14.12
CA LYS A 126 -19.57 -11.15 -14.88
C LYS A 126 -20.83 -10.65 -14.14
N LEU A 127 -21.61 -11.57 -13.59
CA LEU A 127 -22.76 -11.23 -12.73
C LEU A 127 -22.33 -10.45 -11.49
N TRP A 128 -21.20 -10.81 -10.88
CA TRP A 128 -20.66 -10.10 -9.73
C TRP A 128 -20.22 -8.68 -10.10
N VAL A 129 -19.50 -8.50 -11.21
CA VAL A 129 -19.06 -7.20 -11.72
C VAL A 129 -20.24 -6.28 -11.99
N GLU A 130 -21.29 -6.80 -12.65
CA GLU A 130 -22.51 -6.04 -12.92
C GLU A 130 -23.24 -5.59 -11.65
N ARG A 131 -23.23 -6.42 -10.60
CA ARG A 131 -23.80 -6.09 -9.28
C ARG A 131 -22.94 -5.11 -8.48
N ASN A 132 -21.63 -5.07 -8.73
CA ASN A 132 -20.65 -4.36 -7.92
C ASN A 132 -19.86 -3.28 -8.70
N LYS A 133 -20.46 -2.67 -9.72
CA LYS A 133 -19.80 -1.65 -10.57
C LYS A 133 -19.07 -0.54 -9.81
N LYS A 134 -19.59 -0.16 -8.64
CA LYS A 134 -18.94 0.85 -7.78
C LYS A 134 -17.59 0.40 -7.24
N SER A 135 -17.39 -0.91 -7.03
CA SER A 135 -16.15 -1.48 -6.50
C SER A 135 -15.20 -1.97 -7.61
N VAL A 136 -15.58 -1.85 -8.88
CA VAL A 136 -14.77 -2.26 -10.02
C VAL A 136 -14.24 -1.00 -10.70
N PHE A 137 -12.92 -0.89 -10.85
CA PHE A 137 -12.30 0.22 -11.58
C PHE A 137 -11.88 -0.19 -13.00
N PHE A 138 -11.68 -1.48 -13.25
CA PHE A 138 -11.35 -2.01 -14.56
C PHE A 138 -11.89 -3.43 -14.71
N TYR A 139 -12.45 -3.76 -15.86
CA TYR A 139 -12.87 -5.13 -16.19
C TYR A 139 -12.71 -5.38 -17.69
N GLN A 140 -12.01 -6.46 -18.01
CA GLN A 140 -11.84 -6.99 -19.36
C GLN A 140 -12.04 -8.50 -19.28
N ASP A 141 -12.99 -8.99 -20.07
CA ASP A 141 -13.28 -10.41 -20.16
C ASP A 141 -12.28 -11.13 -21.07
N THR A 142 -12.13 -12.44 -20.93
CA THR A 142 -11.22 -13.21 -21.81
C THR A 142 -11.81 -13.27 -23.22
N SER A 143 -11.03 -12.91 -24.22
CA SER A 143 -11.34 -13.11 -25.65
C SER A 143 -10.16 -13.79 -26.35
N GLU A 144 -10.26 -14.04 -27.66
CA GLU A 144 -9.14 -14.58 -28.45
C GLU A 144 -7.94 -13.62 -28.47
N THR A 145 -8.19 -12.31 -28.36
CA THR A 145 -7.19 -11.26 -28.46
C THR A 145 -6.80 -10.65 -27.12
N ASP A 146 -7.68 -10.72 -26.13
CA ASP A 146 -7.56 -9.97 -24.88
C ASP A 146 -7.55 -10.89 -23.66
N PRO A 147 -6.58 -10.73 -22.74
CA PRO A 147 -6.53 -11.52 -21.52
C PRO A 147 -7.56 -11.04 -20.50
N PHE A 148 -7.96 -11.94 -19.60
CA PHE A 148 -8.77 -11.59 -18.44
C PHE A 148 -8.05 -10.57 -17.54
N ILE A 149 -8.74 -9.48 -17.17
CA ILE A 149 -8.28 -8.51 -16.18
C ILE A 149 -9.47 -8.04 -15.35
N LEU A 150 -9.38 -8.19 -14.02
CA LEU A 150 -10.36 -7.63 -13.09
C LEU A 150 -9.65 -6.77 -12.05
N GLY A 151 -9.93 -5.46 -12.08
CA GLY A 151 -9.47 -4.46 -11.12
C GLY A 151 -10.57 -4.09 -10.12
N ILE A 152 -10.32 -4.38 -8.85
CA ILE A 152 -11.23 -4.12 -7.73
C ILE A 152 -10.64 -3.04 -6.83
N GLN A 153 -11.46 -2.02 -6.54
CA GLN A 153 -11.19 -0.98 -5.56
C GLN A 153 -12.53 -0.56 -4.93
N THR A 154 -12.75 -0.94 -3.67
CA THR A 154 -13.92 -0.48 -2.91
C THR A 154 -13.83 1.02 -2.63
N GLU A 155 -14.94 1.63 -2.21
CA GLU A 155 -14.94 3.04 -1.80
C GLU A 155 -13.94 3.28 -0.66
N TRP A 156 -13.91 2.40 0.34
CA TRP A 156 -12.96 2.51 1.44
C TRP A 156 -11.51 2.43 0.96
N GLN A 157 -11.19 1.51 0.04
CA GLN A 157 -9.86 1.38 -0.55
C GLN A 157 -9.44 2.63 -1.34
N LEU A 158 -10.36 3.22 -2.11
CA LEU A 158 -10.14 4.49 -2.81
C LEU A 158 -9.81 5.62 -1.81
N GLN A 159 -10.57 5.73 -0.72
CA GLN A 159 -10.31 6.73 0.32
C GLN A 159 -8.95 6.50 1.01
N GLN A 160 -8.55 5.25 1.26
CA GLN A 160 -7.23 4.95 1.82
C GLN A 160 -6.11 5.29 0.82
N MET A 161 -6.30 5.03 -0.48
CA MET A 161 -5.35 5.39 -1.53
C MET A 161 -5.14 6.90 -1.61
N ILE A 162 -6.21 7.68 -1.54
CA ILE A 162 -6.14 9.14 -1.54
C ILE A 162 -5.40 9.60 -0.28
N ARG A 163 -5.82 9.12 0.90
CA ARG A 163 -5.28 9.57 2.18
C ARG A 163 -3.81 9.23 2.39
N PHE A 164 -3.42 7.99 2.10
CA PHE A 164 -2.11 7.46 2.46
C PHE A 164 -1.17 7.27 1.26
N GLY A 165 -1.69 7.34 0.03
CA GLY A 165 -0.88 7.31 -1.19
C GLY A 165 -0.45 8.70 -1.68
N HIS A 166 -1.16 9.77 -1.29
CA HIS A 166 -0.81 11.12 -1.72
C HIS A 166 0.55 11.55 -1.16
N ARG A 167 1.49 11.89 -2.05
CA ARG A 167 2.87 12.25 -1.72
C ARG A 167 3.56 11.23 -0.82
N SER A 168 3.23 9.96 -1.03
CA SER A 168 3.74 8.84 -0.26
C SER A 168 4.21 7.72 -1.20
N ILE A 169 4.54 6.58 -0.63
CA ILE A 169 4.95 5.37 -1.35
C ILE A 169 3.71 4.51 -1.62
N VAL A 170 3.55 4.09 -2.88
CA VAL A 170 2.62 3.02 -3.27
C VAL A 170 3.46 1.79 -3.61
N ALA A 171 3.10 0.62 -3.10
CA ALA A 171 3.76 -0.63 -3.45
C ALA A 171 2.86 -1.48 -4.36
N ALA A 172 3.43 -2.05 -5.41
CA ALA A 172 2.84 -3.16 -6.13
C ALA A 172 3.53 -4.45 -5.73
N ASP A 173 2.75 -5.36 -5.18
CA ASP A 173 3.19 -6.70 -4.89
C ASP A 173 2.96 -7.63 -6.08
N SER A 174 4.03 -8.29 -6.50
CA SER A 174 4.05 -9.16 -7.67
C SER A 174 3.36 -10.51 -7.41
N THR A 175 2.16 -10.62 -7.97
CA THR A 175 1.47 -11.88 -8.35
C THR A 175 1.48 -12.98 -7.29
N PHE A 176 0.66 -12.82 -6.26
CA PHE A 176 0.32 -13.90 -5.33
C PHE A 176 -0.39 -15.05 -6.04
N GLY A 177 -0.08 -16.28 -5.62
CA GLY A 177 -0.87 -17.47 -5.99
C GLY A 177 -0.63 -18.02 -7.40
N ILE A 178 0.46 -17.67 -8.10
CA ILE A 178 0.79 -18.15 -9.46
C ILE A 178 0.58 -19.67 -9.65
N LYS A 179 0.91 -20.48 -8.66
CA LYS A 179 0.80 -21.95 -8.73
C LYS A 179 -0.53 -22.52 -8.20
N LYS A 180 -1.36 -21.72 -7.54
CA LYS A 180 -2.54 -22.19 -6.81
C LYS A 180 -3.84 -21.59 -7.33
N LEU A 181 -3.83 -20.32 -7.71
CA LEU A 181 -5.00 -19.59 -8.20
C LEU A 181 -5.13 -19.73 -9.72
N LYS A 182 -6.37 -19.67 -10.23
CA LYS A 182 -6.61 -19.63 -11.69
C LYS A 182 -5.89 -18.45 -12.34
N TYR A 183 -6.00 -17.24 -11.82
CA TYR A 183 -5.15 -16.11 -12.22
C TYR A 183 -4.40 -15.58 -10.99
N PRO A 184 -3.14 -15.16 -11.16
CA PRO A 184 -2.41 -14.49 -10.09
C PRO A 184 -3.10 -13.20 -9.62
N LEU A 185 -2.86 -12.86 -8.35
CA LEU A 185 -3.35 -11.65 -7.71
C LEU A 185 -2.21 -10.65 -7.54
N CYS A 186 -2.31 -9.49 -8.19
CA CYS A 186 -1.50 -8.31 -7.88
C CYS A 186 -2.25 -7.46 -6.86
N THR A 187 -1.57 -7.01 -5.80
CA THR A 187 -2.14 -6.09 -4.81
C THR A 187 -1.37 -4.77 -4.84
N LEU A 188 -2.10 -3.66 -4.90
CA LEU A 188 -1.52 -2.36 -4.60
C LEU A 188 -1.72 -2.03 -3.12
N LEU A 189 -0.64 -1.60 -2.49
CA LEU A 189 -0.57 -1.30 -1.07
C LEU A 189 -0.16 0.17 -0.88
N VAL A 190 -0.73 0.80 0.14
CA VAL A 190 -0.21 2.06 0.73
C VAL A 190 0.16 1.81 2.18
N PHE A 191 0.93 2.72 2.76
CA PHE A 191 1.36 2.62 4.16
C PHE A 191 0.64 3.66 4.99
N ASP A 192 -0.02 3.23 6.07
CA ASP A 192 -0.71 4.16 6.96
C ASP A 192 0.27 5.01 7.79
N SER A 193 -0.24 5.90 8.65
CA SER A 193 0.61 6.75 9.48
C SER A 193 1.52 5.99 10.45
N ARG A 194 1.25 4.70 10.68
CA ARG A 194 2.07 3.81 11.50
C ARG A 194 2.94 2.89 10.63
N GLN A 195 2.97 3.04 9.30
CA GLN A 195 3.68 2.15 8.38
C GLN A 195 3.09 0.73 8.26
N HIS A 196 1.80 0.54 8.57
CA HIS A 196 1.10 -0.70 8.22
C HIS A 196 0.67 -0.69 6.76
N ALA A 197 0.86 -1.80 6.05
CA ALA A 197 0.42 -1.94 4.67
C ALA A 197 -1.11 -2.13 4.58
N LEU A 198 -1.76 -1.32 3.74
CA LEU A 198 -3.20 -1.35 3.47
C LEU A 198 -3.46 -1.70 2.00
N PRO A 199 -4.25 -2.74 1.69
CA PRO A 199 -4.63 -3.05 0.31
C PRO A 199 -5.60 -2.01 -0.25
N VAL A 200 -5.17 -1.25 -1.24
CA VAL A 200 -5.94 -0.18 -1.88
C VAL A 200 -6.46 -0.53 -3.27
N ALA A 201 -5.96 -1.61 -3.87
CA ALA A 201 -6.54 -2.19 -5.07
C ALA A 201 -6.09 -3.65 -5.21
N TRP A 202 -6.93 -4.45 -5.84
CA TRP A 202 -6.62 -5.81 -6.27
C TRP A 202 -6.77 -5.91 -7.78
N VAL A 203 -5.79 -6.54 -8.43
CA VAL A 203 -5.83 -6.82 -9.87
C VAL A 203 -5.63 -8.32 -10.07
N ILE A 204 -6.63 -8.96 -10.64
CA ILE A 204 -6.61 -10.39 -10.95
C ILE A 204 -6.35 -10.52 -12.46
N THR A 205 -5.14 -10.94 -12.83
CA THR A 205 -4.77 -11.16 -14.24
C THR A 205 -3.56 -12.09 -14.36
N ARG A 206 -3.44 -12.76 -15.51
CA ARG A 206 -2.19 -13.43 -15.94
C ARG A 206 -1.35 -12.55 -16.87
N SER A 207 -1.90 -11.45 -17.40
CA SER A 207 -1.18 -10.61 -18.34
C SER A 207 -0.11 -9.80 -17.62
N VAL A 208 1.11 -9.90 -18.15
CA VAL A 208 2.26 -9.07 -17.78
C VAL A 208 2.65 -8.14 -18.93
N VAL A 209 1.84 -8.08 -19.99
CA VAL A 209 2.12 -7.27 -21.18
C VAL A 209 2.01 -5.79 -20.83
N LYS A 210 3.02 -4.99 -21.24
CA LYS A 210 3.10 -3.54 -20.97
C LYS A 210 1.79 -2.79 -21.27
N SER A 211 1.15 -3.07 -22.40
CA SER A 211 -0.11 -2.40 -22.81
C SER A 211 -1.27 -2.70 -21.86
N ASP A 212 -1.40 -3.94 -21.40
CA ASP A 212 -2.45 -4.34 -20.46
C ASP A 212 -2.19 -3.76 -19.07
N VAL A 213 -0.93 -3.75 -18.63
CA VAL A 213 -0.50 -3.11 -17.38
C VAL A 213 -0.85 -1.62 -17.39
N ALA A 214 -0.54 -0.94 -18.50
CA ALA A 214 -0.85 0.47 -18.67
C ALA A 214 -2.37 0.75 -18.65
N LYS A 215 -3.21 -0.09 -19.28
CA LYS A 215 -4.66 0.08 -19.30
C LYS A 215 -5.26 0.14 -17.89
N TRP A 216 -4.98 -0.87 -17.05
CA TRP A 216 -5.60 -0.92 -15.73
C TRP A 216 -4.96 0.09 -14.76
N MET A 217 -3.65 0.37 -14.86
CA MET A 217 -3.01 1.40 -14.04
C MET A 217 -3.60 2.78 -14.35
N LYS A 218 -3.82 3.09 -15.63
CA LYS A 218 -4.46 4.34 -16.05
C LYS A 218 -5.88 4.44 -15.50
N ALA A 219 -6.69 3.40 -15.65
CA ALA A 219 -8.05 3.38 -15.12
C ALA A 219 -8.11 3.58 -13.60
N LEU A 220 -7.13 3.04 -12.87
CA LEU A 220 -7.00 3.27 -11.44
C LEU A 220 -6.69 4.73 -11.10
N VAL A 221 -5.71 5.33 -11.77
CA VAL A 221 -5.33 6.74 -11.55
C VAL A 221 -6.46 7.68 -11.95
N ASP A 222 -7.11 7.45 -13.09
CA ASP A 222 -8.27 8.22 -13.54
C ASP A 222 -9.37 8.19 -12.47
N ARG A 223 -9.64 7.02 -11.89
CA ARG A 223 -10.60 6.87 -10.78
C ARG A 223 -10.22 7.70 -9.56
N VAL A 224 -8.95 7.71 -9.15
CA VAL A 224 -8.48 8.55 -8.03
C VAL A 224 -8.62 10.04 -8.35
N HIS A 225 -8.27 10.45 -9.56
CA HIS A 225 -8.39 11.82 -10.04
C HIS A 225 -9.84 12.30 -10.17
N THR A 226 -10.83 11.41 -10.27
CA THR A 226 -12.24 11.82 -10.18
C THR A 226 -12.63 12.38 -8.80
N VAL A 227 -11.88 12.02 -7.76
CA VAL A 227 -12.11 12.48 -6.38
C VAL A 227 -11.12 13.58 -5.99
N ASP A 228 -9.84 13.41 -6.31
CA ASP A 228 -8.79 14.39 -6.03
C ASP A 228 -7.82 14.54 -7.21
N LEU A 229 -8.01 15.60 -8.01
CA LEU A 229 -7.14 15.95 -9.14
C LEU A 229 -5.69 16.25 -8.74
N GLY A 230 -5.45 16.64 -7.49
CA GLY A 230 -4.11 16.93 -6.98
C GLY A 230 -3.32 15.67 -6.62
N TRP A 231 -3.96 14.50 -6.64
CA TRP A 231 -3.34 13.27 -6.16
C TRP A 231 -2.11 12.88 -6.98
N LYS A 232 -1.00 12.61 -6.28
CA LYS A 232 0.29 12.23 -6.87
C LYS A 232 1.03 11.29 -5.93
N VAL A 233 1.82 10.38 -6.49
CA VAL A 233 2.67 9.44 -5.74
C VAL A 233 4.10 9.99 -5.71
N ASN A 234 4.80 9.85 -4.58
CA ASN A 234 6.22 10.24 -4.51
C ASN A 234 7.15 9.14 -5.00
N ALA A 235 6.79 7.88 -4.78
CA ALA A 235 7.60 6.73 -5.12
C ALA A 235 6.74 5.48 -5.29
N PHE A 236 7.13 4.61 -6.21
CA PHE A 236 6.41 3.37 -6.47
C PHE A 236 7.33 2.16 -6.22
N LEU A 237 6.98 1.31 -5.27
CA LEU A 237 7.79 0.15 -4.88
C LEU A 237 7.35 -1.08 -5.69
N VAL A 238 8.31 -1.77 -6.29
CA VAL A 238 8.13 -3.07 -6.96
C VAL A 238 9.02 -4.12 -6.31
N ASP A 239 8.60 -5.37 -6.35
CA ASP A 239 9.30 -6.49 -5.73
C ASP A 239 9.60 -7.64 -6.72
N ASP A 240 9.47 -7.41 -8.03
CA ASP A 240 9.88 -8.32 -9.11
C ASP A 240 10.77 -7.57 -10.10
N ALA A 241 11.97 -8.09 -10.34
CA ALA A 241 12.88 -7.55 -11.34
C ALA A 241 12.32 -7.67 -12.78
N ALA A 242 11.36 -8.57 -13.01
CA ALA A 242 10.65 -8.69 -14.28
C ALA A 242 9.41 -7.76 -14.39
N ALA A 243 9.14 -6.92 -13.39
CA ALA A 243 7.99 -6.02 -13.43
C ALA A 243 8.17 -4.95 -14.53
N GLU A 244 7.09 -4.67 -15.24
CA GLU A 244 7.02 -3.57 -16.22
C GLU A 244 7.05 -2.22 -15.49
N ILE A 245 8.23 -1.58 -15.46
CA ILE A 245 8.44 -0.29 -14.80
C ILE A 245 8.01 0.91 -15.66
N ASP A 246 7.97 0.75 -16.98
CA ASP A 246 7.64 1.84 -17.90
C ASP A 246 6.21 2.37 -17.71
N PRO A 247 5.16 1.52 -17.64
CA PRO A 247 3.81 2.01 -17.35
C PRO A 247 3.73 2.79 -16.05
N ILE A 248 4.51 2.39 -15.03
CA ILE A 248 4.54 3.07 -13.73
C ILE A 248 5.09 4.48 -13.91
N ARG A 249 6.23 4.63 -14.60
CA ARG A 249 6.86 5.93 -14.87
C ARG A 249 5.96 6.82 -15.74
N GLU A 250 5.35 6.26 -16.77
CA GLU A 250 4.48 6.98 -17.70
C GLU A 250 3.19 7.47 -17.02
N ILE A 251 2.57 6.65 -16.16
CA ILE A 251 1.24 6.93 -15.58
C ILE A 251 1.33 7.67 -14.25
N PHE A 252 2.20 7.22 -13.33
CA PHE A 252 2.34 7.83 -12.01
C PHE A 252 3.36 8.96 -11.96
N SER A 253 4.24 9.08 -12.97
CA SER A 253 5.27 10.12 -13.04
C SER A 253 6.14 10.21 -11.78
N CYS A 254 6.54 9.04 -11.24
CA CYS A 254 7.34 8.96 -10.01
C CYS A 254 8.51 7.96 -10.14
N PRO A 255 9.56 8.09 -9.30
CA PRO A 255 10.62 7.11 -9.15
C PRO A 255 10.09 5.72 -8.76
N VAL A 256 10.78 4.68 -9.26
CA VAL A 256 10.48 3.28 -8.92
C VAL A 256 11.55 2.77 -7.96
N LEU A 257 11.12 2.20 -6.83
CA LEU A 257 11.98 1.60 -5.82
C LEU A 257 11.90 0.09 -5.89
N PHE A 258 12.97 -0.57 -5.48
CA PHE A 258 13.08 -2.01 -5.53
C PHE A 258 13.11 -2.65 -4.14
N SER A 259 12.23 -3.63 -3.91
CA SER A 259 12.14 -4.33 -2.62
C SER A 259 12.90 -5.65 -2.63
N LEU A 260 13.79 -5.82 -1.64
CA LEU A 260 14.55 -7.05 -1.43
C LEU A 260 13.74 -8.15 -0.73
N TRP A 261 12.56 -7.81 -0.19
CA TRP A 261 11.73 -8.70 0.61
C TRP A 261 11.51 -10.07 -0.07
N ARG A 262 11.13 -10.07 -1.34
CA ARG A 262 10.74 -11.30 -2.07
C ARG A 262 11.92 -12.26 -2.22
N ILE A 263 13.08 -11.75 -2.62
CA ILE A 263 14.32 -12.53 -2.72
C ILE A 263 14.70 -13.07 -1.36
N ARG A 264 14.86 -12.17 -0.39
CA ARG A 264 15.33 -12.51 0.96
C ARG A 264 14.47 -13.62 1.55
N ARG A 265 13.14 -13.47 1.48
CA ARG A 265 12.17 -14.46 1.95
C ARG A 265 12.29 -15.79 1.21
N SER A 266 12.40 -15.76 -0.12
CA SER A 266 12.47 -16.98 -0.93
C SER A 266 13.75 -17.76 -0.68
N TRP A 267 14.90 -17.08 -0.62
CA TRP A 267 16.18 -17.70 -0.27
C TRP A 267 16.13 -18.29 1.12
N LEU A 268 15.83 -17.49 2.15
CA LEU A 268 15.82 -17.97 3.53
C LEU A 268 14.87 -19.16 3.72
N ARG A 269 13.66 -19.09 3.20
CA ARG A 269 12.69 -20.19 3.31
C ARG A 269 13.18 -21.48 2.65
N ASN A 270 13.92 -21.40 1.54
CA ASN A 270 14.44 -22.58 0.86
C ASN A 270 15.72 -23.11 1.51
N ILE A 271 16.56 -22.24 2.08
CA ILE A 271 17.71 -22.64 2.91
C ILE A 271 17.21 -23.47 4.09
N LEU A 272 16.26 -22.94 4.86
CA LEU A 272 15.71 -23.61 6.05
C LEU A 272 15.00 -24.94 5.73
N LYS A 273 14.47 -25.10 4.52
CA LYS A 273 13.79 -26.32 4.08
C LYS A 273 14.69 -27.38 3.46
N LYS A 274 15.80 -26.97 2.86
CA LYS A 274 16.64 -27.84 2.00
C LYS A 274 18.01 -28.14 2.61
N CYS A 275 18.45 -27.35 3.59
CA CYS A 275 19.66 -27.58 4.37
C CYS A 275 19.25 -27.99 5.78
N ASN A 276 19.85 -29.05 6.34
CA ASN A 276 19.50 -29.53 7.68
C ASN A 276 20.42 -28.99 8.78
N ASN A 277 21.66 -28.64 8.43
CA ASN A 277 22.64 -28.12 9.39
C ASN A 277 22.47 -26.60 9.56
N ILE A 278 22.21 -26.16 10.79
CA ILE A 278 21.96 -24.77 11.15
C ILE A 278 23.18 -23.84 10.92
N GLU A 279 24.41 -24.34 11.11
CA GLU A 279 25.64 -23.58 10.86
C GLU A 279 25.78 -23.31 9.36
N VAL A 280 25.53 -24.34 8.55
CA VAL A 280 25.52 -24.22 7.09
C VAL A 280 24.40 -23.30 6.62
N GLN A 281 23.20 -23.37 7.20
CA GLN A 281 22.10 -22.45 6.87
C GLN A 281 22.49 -20.99 7.10
N ARG A 282 23.13 -20.68 8.24
CA ARG A 282 23.60 -19.32 8.58
C ARG A 282 24.65 -18.84 7.60
N GLU A 283 25.64 -19.68 7.30
CA GLU A 283 26.74 -19.30 6.42
C GLU A 283 26.25 -19.12 4.96
N ILE A 284 25.39 -20.01 4.46
CA ILE A 284 24.77 -19.82 3.13
C ILE A 284 24.04 -18.49 3.04
N PHE A 285 23.22 -18.17 4.05
CA PHE A 285 22.42 -16.94 4.01
C PHE A 285 23.29 -15.68 4.08
N LYS A 286 24.36 -15.71 4.89
CA LYS A 286 25.38 -14.66 4.96
C LYS A 286 26.10 -14.48 3.62
N ARG A 287 26.62 -15.56 3.02
CA ARG A 287 27.37 -15.53 1.75
C ARG A 287 26.49 -15.06 0.57
N LEU A 288 25.20 -15.37 0.58
CA LEU A 288 24.24 -14.79 -0.38
C LEU A 288 24.08 -13.28 -0.19
N GLY A 289 24.10 -12.80 1.06
CA GLY A 289 24.12 -11.38 1.36
C GLY A 289 25.36 -10.70 0.80
N GLU A 290 26.54 -11.28 1.00
CA GLU A 290 27.80 -10.72 0.48
C GLU A 290 27.80 -10.54 -1.04
N ILE A 291 27.17 -11.45 -1.80
CA ILE A 291 26.97 -11.30 -3.26
C ILE A 291 26.07 -10.09 -3.58
N VAL A 292 25.05 -9.82 -2.75
CA VAL A 292 24.15 -8.67 -2.95
C VAL A 292 24.83 -7.37 -2.53
N TYR A 293 25.60 -7.36 -1.45
CA TYR A 293 26.37 -6.19 -1.03
C TYR A 293 27.49 -5.84 -2.01
N SER A 294 28.00 -6.79 -2.80
CA SER A 294 29.06 -6.54 -3.78
C SER A 294 28.58 -5.87 -5.07
N ILE A 295 27.29 -5.57 -5.25
CA ILE A 295 26.76 -4.99 -6.50
C ILE A 295 27.32 -3.60 -6.84
N TRP A 296 27.80 -2.86 -5.83
CA TRP A 296 28.48 -1.58 -5.99
C TRP A 296 30.00 -1.70 -5.93
N GLY A 297 30.52 -2.91 -5.72
CA GLY A 297 31.95 -3.18 -5.81
C GLY A 297 32.43 -3.27 -7.25
N GLU A 298 33.74 -3.10 -7.44
CA GLU A 298 34.40 -3.26 -8.75
C GLU A 298 34.56 -4.74 -9.17
N VAL A 299 34.31 -5.67 -8.24
CA VAL A 299 34.49 -7.11 -8.46
C VAL A 299 33.25 -7.70 -9.13
N ASP A 300 33.48 -8.45 -10.20
CA ASP A 300 32.43 -9.22 -10.88
C ASP A 300 31.71 -10.17 -9.90
N TYR A 301 30.38 -10.09 -9.84
CA TYR A 301 29.53 -10.93 -8.98
C TYR A 301 29.68 -12.43 -9.27
N MET A 302 30.18 -12.80 -10.46
CA MET A 302 30.45 -14.19 -10.81
C MET A 302 31.52 -14.81 -9.92
N VAL A 303 32.52 -14.03 -9.47
CA VAL A 303 33.60 -14.53 -8.59
C VAL A 303 33.07 -15.00 -7.23
N PRO A 304 32.35 -14.19 -6.43
CA PRO A 304 31.78 -14.66 -5.17
C PRO A 304 30.70 -15.73 -5.37
N LEU A 305 30.02 -15.75 -6.52
CA LEU A 305 29.01 -16.76 -6.86
C LEU A 305 29.61 -18.14 -7.19
N GLU A 306 30.72 -18.19 -7.93
CA GLU A 306 31.47 -19.41 -8.19
C GLU A 306 32.03 -19.99 -6.90
N LYS A 307 32.66 -19.13 -6.07
CA LYS A 307 33.14 -19.52 -4.75
C LYS A 307 31.99 -20.05 -3.87
N PHE A 308 30.86 -19.37 -3.82
CA PHE A 308 29.67 -19.84 -3.13
C PHE A 308 29.22 -21.23 -3.62
N THR A 309 29.23 -21.46 -4.93
CA THR A 309 28.83 -22.75 -5.51
C THR A 309 29.79 -23.88 -5.16
N GLN A 310 31.10 -23.57 -5.03
CA GLN A 310 32.13 -24.52 -4.62
C GLN A 310 32.06 -24.82 -3.12
N ASP A 311 31.99 -23.78 -2.28
CA ASP A 311 31.97 -23.88 -0.82
C ASP A 311 30.79 -24.73 -0.30
N PHE A 312 29.66 -24.73 -1.01
CA PHE A 312 28.44 -25.44 -0.61
C PHE A 312 28.06 -26.60 -1.52
N VAL A 313 29.01 -27.19 -2.26
CA VAL A 313 28.75 -28.28 -3.21
C VAL A 313 27.99 -29.46 -2.59
N ASP A 314 28.24 -29.75 -1.32
CA ASP A 314 27.58 -30.83 -0.56
C ASP A 314 26.10 -30.54 -0.25
N GLN A 315 25.67 -29.27 -0.34
CA GLN A 315 24.29 -28.84 -0.10
C GLN A 315 23.44 -28.97 -1.38
N THR A 316 23.51 -30.16 -1.97
CA THR A 316 22.97 -30.50 -3.30
C THR A 316 21.52 -30.10 -3.48
N ALA A 317 20.65 -30.34 -2.49
CA ALA A 317 19.23 -30.02 -2.57
C ALA A 317 18.96 -28.51 -2.70
N PHE A 318 19.73 -27.68 -1.99
CA PHE A 318 19.63 -26.23 -2.08
C PHE A 318 20.28 -25.71 -3.37
N LEU A 319 21.49 -26.16 -3.71
CA LEU A 319 22.17 -25.73 -4.93
C LEU A 319 21.41 -26.07 -6.20
N ASN A 320 20.80 -27.26 -6.28
CA ASN A 320 19.95 -27.62 -7.43
C ASN A 320 18.74 -26.69 -7.56
N TYR A 321 18.11 -26.32 -6.44
CA TYR A 321 17.05 -25.33 -6.42
C TYR A 321 17.54 -23.95 -6.86
N PHE A 322 18.67 -23.50 -6.33
CA PHE A 322 19.24 -22.19 -6.60
C PHE A 322 19.66 -22.06 -8.07
N ARG A 323 20.34 -23.07 -8.62
CA ARG A 323 20.73 -23.15 -10.04
C ARG A 323 19.51 -23.17 -10.97
N ALA A 324 18.46 -23.90 -10.63
CA ALA A 324 17.27 -23.98 -11.48
C ALA A 324 16.39 -22.71 -11.43
N THR A 325 16.32 -22.05 -10.26
CA THR A 325 15.33 -20.99 -10.01
C THR A 325 15.92 -19.58 -10.10
N TRP A 326 17.11 -19.38 -9.53
CA TRP A 326 17.69 -18.06 -9.29
C TRP A 326 18.84 -17.73 -10.23
N LEU A 327 19.72 -18.69 -10.50
CA LEU A 327 20.86 -18.47 -11.38
C LEU A 327 20.49 -17.88 -12.76
N PRO A 328 19.43 -18.35 -13.45
CA PRO A 328 19.03 -17.79 -14.76
C PRO A 328 18.51 -16.35 -14.70
N LYS A 329 18.16 -15.86 -13.51
CA LYS A 329 17.57 -14.53 -13.29
C LYS A 329 18.51 -13.62 -12.51
N MET A 330 19.64 -14.12 -12.01
CA MET A 330 20.48 -13.44 -11.04
C MET A 330 20.96 -12.08 -11.56
N GLU A 331 21.48 -12.04 -12.79
CA GLU A 331 21.96 -10.82 -13.43
C GLU A 331 20.86 -9.74 -13.52
N MET A 332 19.65 -10.12 -13.94
CA MET A 332 18.50 -9.22 -14.04
C MET A 332 18.13 -8.62 -12.66
N TRP A 333 18.16 -9.44 -11.61
CA TRP A 333 17.89 -8.99 -10.24
C TRP A 333 18.98 -8.08 -9.69
N LEU A 334 20.26 -8.45 -9.83
CA LEU A 334 21.38 -7.62 -9.38
C LEU A 334 21.43 -6.29 -10.13
N THR A 335 21.16 -6.31 -11.43
CA THR A 335 21.04 -5.10 -12.26
C THR A 335 19.90 -4.21 -11.77
N SER A 336 18.73 -4.79 -11.44
CA SER A 336 17.60 -4.03 -10.88
C SER A 336 17.96 -3.39 -9.54
N MET A 337 18.65 -4.13 -8.66
CA MET A 337 19.10 -3.60 -7.36
C MET A 337 20.13 -2.49 -7.49
N ARG A 338 21.01 -2.57 -8.50
CA ARG A 338 22.03 -1.55 -8.76
C ARG A 338 21.44 -0.29 -9.39
N THR A 339 20.42 -0.43 -10.23
CA THR A 339 19.87 0.67 -11.04
C THR A 339 18.70 1.40 -10.40
N LEU A 340 17.99 0.76 -9.46
CA LEU A 340 16.85 1.34 -8.77
C LEU A 340 17.19 1.60 -7.29
N PRO A 341 16.67 2.69 -6.69
CA PRO A 341 16.76 2.89 -5.26
C PRO A 341 16.12 1.72 -4.50
N LEU A 342 16.80 1.21 -3.49
CA LEU A 342 16.33 0.08 -2.69
C LEU A 342 15.39 0.53 -1.56
N ALA A 343 14.31 -0.23 -1.35
CA ALA A 343 13.35 0.00 -0.29
C ALA A 343 13.87 -0.44 1.09
N SER A 344 13.37 0.18 2.16
CA SER A 344 13.79 -0.11 3.54
C SER A 344 13.29 -1.47 4.05
N GLN A 345 13.91 -1.94 5.13
CA GLN A 345 13.43 -3.12 5.86
C GLN A 345 12.04 -2.90 6.49
N GLU A 346 11.68 -1.67 6.83
CA GLU A 346 10.36 -1.31 7.36
C GLU A 346 9.25 -1.60 6.35
N SER A 347 9.39 -1.08 5.11
CA SER A 347 8.44 -1.35 4.03
C SER A 347 8.37 -2.85 3.72
N SER A 348 9.51 -3.54 3.75
CA SER A 348 9.59 -4.99 3.57
C SER A 348 8.81 -5.76 4.66
N GLY A 349 8.94 -5.36 5.93
CA GLY A 349 8.21 -5.95 7.05
C GLY A 349 6.70 -5.72 6.96
N ALA A 350 6.28 -4.55 6.49
CA ALA A 350 4.87 -4.22 6.28
C ALA A 350 4.24 -5.04 5.15
N ILE A 351 4.94 -5.18 4.01
CA ILE A 351 4.51 -6.06 2.90
C ILE A 351 4.44 -7.52 3.37
N GLU A 352 5.42 -7.97 4.16
CA GLU A 352 5.40 -9.32 4.71
C GLU A 352 4.17 -9.58 5.59
N ALA A 353 3.83 -8.63 6.47
CA ALA A 353 2.67 -8.72 7.34
C ALA A 353 1.37 -8.84 6.51
N TYR A 354 1.25 -8.03 5.45
CA TYR A 354 0.14 -8.16 4.50
C TYR A 354 0.04 -9.58 3.93
N HIS A 355 1.16 -10.14 3.47
CA HIS A 355 1.21 -11.48 2.89
C HIS A 355 0.87 -12.60 3.87
N VAL A 356 1.30 -12.48 5.12
CA VAL A 356 0.91 -13.46 6.13
C VAL A 356 -0.59 -13.42 6.31
N LYS A 357 -1.17 -12.23 6.50
CA LYS A 357 -2.60 -12.07 6.69
C LYS A 357 -3.41 -12.56 5.48
N LEU A 358 -2.95 -12.24 4.27
CA LEU A 358 -3.54 -12.73 3.01
C LEU A 358 -3.51 -14.26 2.95
N LYS A 359 -2.38 -14.90 3.25
CA LYS A 359 -2.24 -16.37 3.24
C LYS A 359 -3.15 -17.04 4.26
N VAL A 360 -3.24 -16.49 5.47
CA VAL A 360 -4.12 -17.03 6.52
C VAL A 360 -5.58 -16.99 6.07
N LYS A 361 -6.01 -15.94 5.36
CA LYS A 361 -7.39 -15.83 4.85
C LYS A 361 -7.67 -16.66 3.60
N LEU A 362 -6.67 -16.87 2.74
CA LEU A 362 -6.86 -17.59 1.47
C LEU A 362 -6.54 -19.08 1.53
N TYR A 363 -5.63 -19.52 2.38
CA TYR A 363 -5.19 -20.93 2.46
C TYR A 363 -5.72 -21.64 3.70
N ASP A 364 -6.95 -21.34 4.09
CA ASP A 364 -7.70 -22.23 4.97
C ASP A 364 -8.02 -23.54 4.22
N ASP A 365 -7.68 -24.68 4.82
CA ASP A 365 -7.72 -26.01 4.20
C ASP A 365 -9.15 -26.47 3.84
N SER A 366 -10.16 -25.74 4.31
CA SER A 366 -11.58 -25.94 4.03
C SER A 366 -12.01 -25.74 2.56
N HIS A 367 -11.16 -25.12 1.71
CA HIS A 367 -11.55 -24.68 0.36
C HIS A 367 -10.57 -25.03 -0.78
N LEU A 368 -9.77 -26.10 -0.65
CA LEU A 368 -8.73 -26.46 -1.65
C LEU A 368 -9.26 -26.59 -3.10
N GLY A 369 -10.50 -27.05 -3.29
CA GLY A 369 -11.14 -27.16 -4.62
C GLY A 369 -11.55 -25.83 -5.26
N ALA A 370 -11.69 -24.76 -4.46
CA ALA A 370 -12.20 -23.47 -4.91
C ALA A 370 -11.11 -22.54 -5.46
N PHE A 371 -9.82 -22.84 -5.27
CA PHE A 371 -8.72 -21.98 -5.74
C PHE A 371 -8.69 -21.80 -7.26
N GLN A 372 -9.33 -22.70 -8.01
CA GLN A 372 -9.45 -22.61 -9.46
C GLN A 372 -10.62 -21.72 -9.93
N ARG A 373 -11.45 -21.20 -9.02
CA ARG A 373 -12.51 -20.24 -9.36
C ARG A 373 -12.10 -18.81 -9.01
N VAL A 374 -12.35 -17.89 -9.93
CA VAL A 374 -12.07 -16.46 -9.74
C VAL A 374 -13.13 -15.82 -8.84
N ASP A 375 -14.40 -16.19 -8.99
CA ASP A 375 -15.48 -15.66 -8.16
C ASP A 375 -15.28 -15.92 -6.65
N TRP A 376 -14.71 -17.08 -6.29
CA TRP A 376 -14.28 -17.40 -4.94
C TRP A 376 -13.21 -16.44 -4.42
N LEU A 377 -12.18 -16.17 -5.22
CA LEU A 377 -11.12 -15.23 -4.86
C LEU A 377 -11.68 -13.83 -4.67
N VAL A 378 -12.51 -13.38 -5.61
CA VAL A 378 -13.22 -12.08 -5.53
C VAL A 378 -14.03 -11.99 -4.25
N HIS A 379 -14.78 -13.04 -3.90
CA HIS A 379 -15.52 -13.10 -2.65
C HIS A 379 -14.60 -12.96 -1.44
N LYS A 380 -13.58 -13.82 -1.29
CA LYS A 380 -12.65 -13.78 -0.13
C LYS A 380 -11.96 -12.43 0.04
N LEU A 381 -11.56 -11.79 -1.07
CA LEU A 381 -10.94 -10.46 -1.03
C LEU A 381 -11.94 -9.39 -0.57
N THR A 382 -13.14 -9.38 -1.14
CA THR A 382 -14.13 -8.31 -0.91
C THR A 382 -14.98 -8.49 0.34
N THR A 383 -14.98 -9.69 0.94
CA THR A 383 -15.69 -9.97 2.19
C THR A 383 -14.73 -10.02 3.37
N GLU A 384 -14.01 -11.12 3.55
CA GLU A 384 -13.20 -11.39 4.75
C GLU A 384 -11.94 -10.52 4.83
N LEU A 385 -11.16 -10.44 3.74
CA LEU A 385 -9.90 -9.69 3.76
C LEU A 385 -10.17 -8.19 3.87
N HIS A 386 -11.08 -7.65 3.04
CA HIS A 386 -11.53 -6.27 3.12
C HIS A 386 -12.03 -5.92 4.52
N SER A 387 -12.94 -6.75 5.07
CA SER A 387 -13.52 -6.50 6.40
C SER A 387 -12.48 -6.51 7.51
N SER A 388 -11.47 -7.36 7.40
CA SER A 388 -10.39 -7.39 8.37
C SER A 388 -9.58 -6.09 8.37
N TYR A 389 -9.17 -5.58 7.21
CA TYR A 389 -8.44 -4.31 7.16
C TYR A 389 -9.31 -3.10 7.51
N TRP A 390 -10.59 -3.14 7.14
CA TRP A 390 -11.53 -2.09 7.52
C TRP A 390 -11.67 -2.01 9.05
N LEU A 391 -11.87 -3.16 9.72
CA LEU A 391 -12.04 -3.20 11.17
C LEU A 391 -10.76 -2.83 11.91
N ASP A 392 -9.59 -3.27 11.45
CA ASP A 392 -8.30 -2.87 12.01
C ASP A 392 -8.12 -1.34 12.01
N ARG A 393 -8.35 -0.70 10.86
CA ARG A 393 -8.24 0.76 10.73
C ARG A 393 -9.31 1.48 11.55
N PHE A 394 -10.53 0.97 11.55
CA PHE A 394 -11.61 1.53 12.36
C PHE A 394 -11.27 1.47 13.85
N ALA A 395 -10.74 0.34 14.34
CA ALA A 395 -10.34 0.14 15.72
C ALA A 395 -9.22 1.12 16.14
N ASP A 396 -8.20 1.30 15.30
CA ASP A 396 -7.12 2.27 15.55
C ASP A 396 -7.62 3.72 15.54
N GLU A 397 -8.49 4.11 14.60
CA GLU A 397 -8.98 5.50 14.48
C GLU A 397 -9.99 5.89 15.54
N SER A 398 -10.90 4.99 15.88
CA SER A 398 -11.99 5.25 16.82
C SER A 398 -11.65 4.94 18.27
N ASP A 399 -10.44 4.41 18.52
CA ASP A 399 -10.01 3.91 19.82
C ASP A 399 -10.99 2.88 20.41
N SER A 400 -11.47 1.98 19.55
CA SER A 400 -12.42 0.93 19.90
C SER A 400 -11.89 -0.46 19.55
N PHE A 401 -12.54 -1.52 20.05
CA PHE A 401 -12.09 -2.91 19.87
C PHE A 401 -10.62 -3.11 20.29
N GLN A 402 -10.32 -2.90 21.58
CA GLN A 402 -8.95 -2.88 22.11
C GLN A 402 -8.09 -4.06 21.64
N ASN A 403 -8.62 -5.29 21.68
CA ASN A 403 -7.91 -6.48 21.20
C ASN A 403 -7.56 -6.40 19.71
N VAL A 404 -8.51 -5.96 18.86
CA VAL A 404 -8.28 -5.81 17.41
C VAL A 404 -7.23 -4.74 17.15
N LYS A 405 -7.28 -3.62 17.86
CA LYS A 405 -6.28 -2.56 17.78
C LYS A 405 -4.89 -3.06 18.19
N GLU A 406 -4.79 -3.76 19.31
CA GLU A 406 -3.51 -4.32 19.80
C GLU A 406 -2.92 -5.34 18.83
N GLU A 407 -3.76 -6.23 18.28
CA GLU A 407 -3.34 -7.17 17.24
C GLU A 407 -2.88 -6.46 15.97
N TYR A 408 -3.59 -5.42 15.54
CA TYR A 408 -3.21 -4.60 14.40
C TYR A 408 -1.85 -3.92 14.61
N LEU A 409 -1.64 -3.26 15.75
CA LEU A 409 -0.37 -2.61 16.09
C LEU A 409 0.78 -3.63 16.18
N ALA A 410 0.51 -4.83 16.67
CA ALA A 410 1.51 -5.90 16.77
C ALA A 410 1.68 -6.71 15.47
N SER A 411 0.93 -6.41 14.41
CA SER A 411 0.90 -7.21 13.18
C SER A 411 2.23 -7.18 12.41
N THR A 412 2.97 -6.08 12.50
CA THR A 412 4.27 -5.93 11.85
C THR A 412 5.41 -6.34 12.78
N SER A 413 6.48 -6.90 12.21
CA SER A 413 7.71 -7.19 12.97
C SER A 413 8.42 -5.91 13.41
N TRP A 414 8.27 -4.81 12.68
CA TRP A 414 8.87 -3.51 13.00
C TRP A 414 8.35 -2.91 14.31
N HIS A 415 7.02 -2.78 14.49
CA HIS A 415 6.46 -2.28 15.75
C HIS A 415 6.82 -3.18 16.93
N ARG A 416 6.79 -4.49 16.73
CA ARG A 416 7.22 -5.44 17.76
C ARG A 416 8.71 -5.33 18.10
N ALA A 417 9.54 -4.82 17.18
CA ALA A 417 10.95 -4.55 17.43
C ALA A 417 11.13 -3.27 18.26
N LEU A 418 10.36 -2.22 17.98
CA LEU A 418 10.38 -0.96 18.75
C LEU A 418 10.04 -1.17 20.23
N GLN A 419 9.22 -2.18 20.55
CA GLN A 419 8.91 -2.54 21.92
C GLN A 419 10.07 -3.22 22.67
N ILE A 420 11.12 -3.68 21.98
CA ILE A 420 12.31 -4.28 22.60
C ILE A 420 13.25 -3.14 23.03
N PRO A 421 13.62 -2.99 24.32
CA PRO A 421 14.55 -1.95 24.75
C PRO A 421 15.97 -2.26 24.26
N ASP A 422 16.77 -1.22 24.01
CA ASP A 422 18.16 -1.39 23.55
C ASP A 422 19.01 -2.17 24.56
N THR A 423 18.74 -1.98 25.86
CA THR A 423 19.39 -2.69 26.96
C THR A 423 19.15 -4.20 26.96
N ALA A 424 18.15 -4.69 26.22
CA ALA A 424 17.90 -6.12 26.06
C ALA A 424 18.76 -6.76 24.95
N VAL A 425 19.56 -5.97 24.22
CA VAL A 425 20.44 -6.46 23.16
C VAL A 425 21.89 -6.39 23.63
N THR A 426 22.59 -7.51 23.48
CA THR A 426 24.03 -7.59 23.73
C THR A 426 24.72 -8.01 22.44
N LEU A 427 25.66 -7.19 21.97
CA LEU A 427 26.54 -7.50 20.85
C LEU A 427 27.80 -8.18 21.41
N ASP A 428 28.33 -9.17 20.71
CA ASP A 428 29.59 -9.82 21.09
C ASP A 428 30.78 -8.98 20.62
N ASP A 429 31.76 -8.73 21.49
CA ASP A 429 32.89 -7.82 21.28
C ASP A 429 33.97 -8.41 20.34
N LYS A 430 33.92 -9.71 20.03
CA LYS A 430 34.88 -10.40 19.16
C LYS A 430 34.23 -10.79 17.83
N ASP A 431 34.66 -10.17 16.74
CA ASP A 431 34.29 -10.44 15.33
C ASP A 431 32.78 -10.36 14.99
N HIS A 432 31.93 -9.99 15.95
CA HIS A 432 30.46 -9.82 15.83
C HIS A 432 29.69 -10.97 15.12
N PRO A 433 29.96 -12.26 15.35
CA PRO A 433 29.25 -13.34 14.64
C PRO A 433 27.77 -13.42 15.00
N PHE A 434 27.38 -12.95 16.19
CA PHE A 434 25.99 -12.94 16.64
C PHE A 434 25.70 -11.83 17.66
N ALA A 435 24.42 -11.48 17.77
CA ALA A 435 23.84 -10.65 18.82
C ALA A 435 22.87 -11.50 19.66
N LYS A 436 22.77 -11.21 20.96
CA LYS A 436 21.81 -11.83 21.88
C LYS A 436 20.71 -10.83 22.20
N VAL A 437 19.46 -11.29 22.12
CA VAL A 437 18.28 -10.50 22.49
C VAL A 437 17.55 -11.20 23.63
N LEU A 438 17.48 -10.54 24.78
CA LEU A 438 16.79 -11.05 25.96
C LEU A 438 15.28 -11.00 25.77
N SER A 439 14.60 -12.09 26.09
CA SER A 439 13.14 -12.15 26.05
C SER A 439 12.53 -11.34 27.20
N GLN A 440 11.56 -10.48 26.87
CA GLN A 440 10.82 -9.69 27.84
C GLN A 440 9.83 -10.51 28.67
N ARG A 441 9.34 -11.62 28.12
CA ARG A 441 8.34 -12.48 28.80
C ARG A 441 9.01 -13.51 29.71
N GLU A 442 10.24 -13.90 29.38
CA GLU A 442 10.99 -14.97 30.04
C GLU A 442 12.46 -14.55 30.12
N SER A 443 12.89 -14.00 31.25
CA SER A 443 14.25 -13.46 31.42
C SER A 443 15.36 -14.51 31.22
N THR A 444 15.04 -15.80 31.35
CA THR A 444 15.97 -16.92 31.11
C THR A 444 16.15 -17.26 29.64
N ARG A 445 15.31 -16.73 28.75
CA ARG A 445 15.30 -17.09 27.33
C ARG A 445 15.97 -16.00 26.50
N THR A 446 17.08 -16.34 25.88
CA THR A 446 17.80 -15.48 24.93
C THR A 446 17.53 -15.93 23.50
N ARG A 447 17.37 -14.98 22.59
CA ARG A 447 17.31 -15.22 21.14
C ARG A 447 18.63 -14.83 20.51
N ILE A 448 19.15 -15.67 19.65
CA ILE A 448 20.40 -15.41 18.95
C ILE A 448 20.08 -14.89 17.55
N VAL A 449 20.75 -13.81 17.15
CA VAL A 449 20.69 -13.22 15.81
C VAL A 449 22.09 -13.30 15.21
N TRP A 450 22.25 -14.08 14.15
CA TRP A 450 23.50 -14.22 13.40
C TRP A 450 23.62 -13.17 12.30
N ASN A 451 24.85 -12.81 11.97
CA ASN A 451 25.19 -11.79 10.98
C ASN A 451 24.49 -10.44 11.30
N PRO A 452 24.66 -9.89 12.52
CA PRO A 452 23.97 -8.68 12.96
C PRO A 452 24.32 -7.46 12.09
N GLY A 453 23.36 -6.56 11.86
CA GLY A 453 23.56 -5.36 11.03
C GLY A 453 23.38 -5.58 9.54
N SER A 454 22.78 -6.70 9.12
CA SER A 454 22.58 -7.05 7.71
C SER A 454 21.11 -7.36 7.41
N GLU A 455 20.64 -7.08 6.19
CA GLU A 455 19.36 -7.61 5.67
C GLU A 455 19.36 -9.14 5.66
N PHE A 456 20.54 -9.76 5.62
CA PHE A 456 20.75 -11.20 5.58
C PHE A 456 21.09 -11.78 6.97
N SER A 457 20.59 -11.17 8.04
CA SER A 457 20.62 -11.75 9.39
C SER A 457 19.60 -12.86 9.59
N LEU A 458 19.96 -13.87 10.38
CA LEU A 458 19.10 -15.00 10.75
C LEU A 458 18.90 -15.02 12.26
N CYS A 459 17.66 -15.22 12.71
CA CYS A 459 17.34 -15.43 14.13
C CYS A 459 16.81 -16.85 14.38
N ASP A 460 17.06 -17.37 15.59
CA ASP A 460 16.55 -18.67 16.06
C ASP A 460 15.08 -18.67 16.50
N CYS A 461 14.38 -17.54 16.42
CA CYS A 461 12.99 -17.49 16.81
C CYS A 461 12.11 -18.20 15.77
N GLU A 462 11.00 -18.79 16.23
CA GLU A 462 10.08 -19.56 15.38
C GLU A 462 9.64 -18.80 14.13
N TRP A 463 9.36 -17.50 14.26
CA TRP A 463 8.99 -16.65 13.13
C TRP A 463 10.07 -16.57 12.04
N SER A 464 11.32 -16.41 12.46
CA SER A 464 12.48 -16.37 11.58
C SER A 464 12.75 -17.73 10.95
N MET A 465 12.54 -18.82 11.71
CA MET A 465 12.65 -20.20 11.23
C MET A 465 11.57 -20.61 10.21
N GLN A 466 10.55 -19.79 10.01
CA GLN A 466 9.60 -19.94 8.89
C GLN A 466 10.03 -19.17 7.63
N GLY A 467 11.18 -18.50 7.68
CA GLY A 467 11.73 -17.66 6.61
C GLY A 467 11.20 -16.23 6.58
N ASN A 468 10.57 -15.77 7.66
CA ASN A 468 10.00 -14.42 7.76
C ASN A 468 10.99 -13.45 8.45
N LEU A 469 10.84 -12.14 8.23
CA LEU A 469 11.61 -11.10 8.92
C LEU A 469 11.08 -10.90 10.33
N CYS A 470 11.87 -11.25 11.35
CA CYS A 470 11.45 -11.19 12.74
C CYS A 470 11.84 -9.88 13.45
N LYS A 471 11.12 -9.58 14.53
CA LYS A 471 11.36 -8.42 15.38
C LYS A 471 12.78 -8.34 15.97
N HIS A 472 13.43 -9.48 16.24
CA HIS A 472 14.78 -9.50 16.82
C HIS A 472 15.82 -9.08 15.78
N VAL A 473 15.69 -9.53 14.52
CA VAL A 473 16.57 -9.10 13.42
C VAL A 473 16.44 -7.59 13.22
N ILE A 474 15.21 -7.09 13.12
CA ILE A 474 14.96 -5.65 12.97
C ILE A 474 15.57 -4.86 14.13
N LYS A 475 15.32 -5.30 15.38
CA LYS A 475 15.86 -4.60 16.56
C LYS A 475 17.38 -4.56 16.58
N VAL A 476 18.03 -5.68 16.27
CA VAL A 476 19.49 -5.76 16.22
C VAL A 476 20.03 -4.85 15.12
N ASN A 477 19.42 -4.85 13.94
CA ASN A 477 19.82 -3.99 12.82
C ASN A 477 19.68 -2.51 13.18
N MET A 478 18.58 -2.09 13.83
CA MET A 478 18.40 -0.71 14.32
C MET A 478 19.53 -0.25 15.25
N ILE A 479 20.06 -1.15 16.09
CA ILE A 479 21.18 -0.83 16.99
C ILE A 479 22.49 -0.77 16.21
N CYS A 480 22.73 -1.74 15.33
CA CYS A 480 23.94 -1.81 14.51
C CYS A 480 24.07 -0.61 13.56
N GLU A 481 22.97 -0.07 13.03
CA GLU A 481 22.96 1.13 12.18
C GLU A 481 23.59 2.35 12.87
N ASN A 482 23.46 2.48 14.20
CA ASN A 482 24.04 3.59 14.97
C ASN A 482 25.54 3.38 15.30
N LEU A 483 26.12 2.23 14.93
CA LEU A 483 27.49 1.87 15.24
C LEU A 483 28.37 1.94 13.98
N ARG A 484 29.42 2.76 14.04
CA ARG A 484 30.37 2.98 12.90
C ARG A 484 31.11 1.71 12.44
N SER A 485 31.11 0.64 13.23
CA SER A 485 31.78 -0.63 12.91
C SER A 485 30.99 -1.51 11.93
N TYR A 486 29.72 -1.20 11.68
CA TYR A 486 28.86 -1.98 10.79
C TYR A 486 28.75 -1.33 9.41
N GLN A 487 28.55 -2.16 8.39
CA GLN A 487 28.26 -1.66 7.04
C GLN A 487 26.90 -0.96 7.01
N PRO A 488 26.73 0.08 6.18
CA PRO A 488 25.43 0.71 5.98
C PRO A 488 24.41 -0.28 5.39
N THR A 489 23.12 -0.03 5.65
CA THR A 489 22.03 -0.83 5.04
C THR A 489 22.06 -0.73 3.52
N LEU A 490 21.54 -1.75 2.84
CA LEU A 490 21.46 -1.75 1.37
C LEU A 490 20.61 -0.57 0.85
N SER A 491 19.53 -0.21 1.56
CA SER A 491 18.72 0.97 1.22
C SER A 491 19.51 2.27 1.36
N PHE A 492 20.33 2.40 2.40
CA PHE A 492 21.14 3.59 2.61
C PHE A 492 22.29 3.67 1.60
N GLN A 493 23.00 2.57 1.37
CA GLN A 493 24.08 2.49 0.38
C GLN A 493 23.56 2.81 -1.03
N SER A 494 22.43 2.21 -1.42
CA SER A 494 21.75 2.52 -2.69
C SER A 494 21.43 3.99 -2.83
N PHE A 495 20.89 4.60 -1.77
CA PHE A 495 20.58 6.02 -1.76
C PHE A 495 21.83 6.89 -1.87
N GLN A 496 22.88 6.56 -1.12
CA GLN A 496 24.17 7.25 -1.16
C GLN A 496 24.79 7.19 -2.56
N ASP A 497 24.81 6.01 -3.18
CA ASP A 497 25.39 5.82 -4.51
C ASP A 497 24.60 6.56 -5.59
N ILE A 498 23.26 6.60 -5.49
CA ILE A 498 22.43 7.42 -6.38
C ILE A 498 22.77 8.90 -6.21
N LEU A 499 22.89 9.40 -4.97
CA LEU A 499 23.27 10.79 -4.72
C LEU A 499 24.65 11.12 -5.27
N MET A 500 25.64 10.26 -5.06
CA MET A 500 27.00 10.44 -5.59
C MET A 500 27.00 10.42 -7.13
N SER A 501 26.27 9.49 -7.75
CA SER A 501 26.16 9.44 -9.21
C SER A 501 25.49 10.68 -9.80
N LEU A 502 24.54 11.30 -9.08
CA LEU A 502 23.93 12.57 -9.48
C LEU A 502 24.93 13.73 -9.39
N GLN A 503 25.88 13.68 -8.45
CA GLN A 503 26.95 14.68 -8.32
C GLN A 503 28.02 14.54 -9.42
N GLU A 504 28.30 13.31 -9.88
CA GLU A 504 29.32 13.04 -10.90
C GLU A 504 28.87 13.31 -12.34
N LYS A 505 27.56 13.46 -12.60
CA LYS A 505 27.06 13.82 -13.93
C LYS A 505 27.59 15.21 -14.34
N PRO A 506 28.17 15.36 -15.55
CA PRO A 506 28.72 16.62 -15.99
C PRO A 506 27.65 17.71 -16.02
N LEU A 507 28.02 18.88 -15.51
CA LEU A 507 27.23 20.11 -15.49
C LEU A 507 27.06 20.65 -16.92
N ASP A 508 26.20 20.04 -17.71
CA ASP A 508 25.74 20.65 -18.96
C ASP A 508 24.61 21.65 -18.68
N ASP A 509 24.74 22.86 -19.25
CA ASP A 509 23.80 23.99 -19.20
C ASP A 509 22.44 23.66 -19.88
N SER A 510 21.77 22.60 -19.43
CA SER A 510 20.56 22.06 -20.03
C SER A 510 19.37 22.17 -19.08
N ILE A 511 18.16 22.25 -19.63
CA ILE A 511 16.89 22.18 -18.88
C ILE A 511 16.82 20.90 -18.02
N ALA A 512 17.52 19.84 -18.42
CA ALA A 512 17.64 18.60 -17.66
C ALA A 512 18.42 18.79 -16.35
N LEU A 513 19.37 19.73 -16.28
CA LEU A 513 20.08 20.10 -15.04
C LEU A 513 19.16 20.88 -14.10
N ASP A 514 18.40 21.85 -14.61
CA ASP A 514 17.42 22.59 -13.81
C ASP A 514 16.36 21.64 -13.22
N LEU A 515 15.91 20.66 -14.01
CA LEU A 515 14.99 19.62 -13.57
C LEU A 515 15.63 18.71 -12.50
N SER A 516 16.86 18.26 -12.73
CA SER A 516 17.60 17.39 -11.79
C SER A 516 17.91 18.12 -10.48
N THR A 517 18.22 19.42 -10.56
CA THR A 517 18.48 20.29 -9.41
C THR A 517 17.20 20.53 -8.63
N ALA A 518 16.08 20.81 -9.31
CA ALA A 518 14.78 20.93 -8.67
C ALA A 518 14.37 19.62 -7.98
N TRP A 519 14.62 18.47 -8.63
CA TRP A 519 14.40 17.15 -8.03
C TRP A 519 15.29 16.89 -6.82
N ALA A 520 16.59 17.19 -6.89
CA ALA A 520 17.49 17.02 -5.75
C ALA A 520 17.09 17.91 -4.56
N HIS A 521 16.70 19.16 -4.81
CA HIS A 521 16.22 20.06 -3.75
C HIS A 521 14.85 19.62 -3.21
N GLN A 522 13.96 19.13 -4.07
CA GLN A 522 12.68 18.56 -3.62
C GLN A 522 12.90 17.30 -2.79
N MET A 523 13.82 16.41 -3.19
CA MET A 523 14.19 15.23 -2.42
C MET A 523 14.83 15.63 -1.10
N LEU A 524 15.72 16.63 -1.08
CA LEU A 524 16.33 17.15 0.14
C LEU A 524 15.28 17.78 1.08
N ASP A 525 14.35 18.58 0.57
CA ASP A 525 13.26 19.18 1.35
C ASP A 525 12.29 18.12 1.87
N GLN A 526 12.03 17.07 1.08
CA GLN A 526 11.25 15.91 1.52
C GLN A 526 11.98 15.13 2.62
N ILE A 527 13.29 14.96 2.50
CA ILE A 527 14.14 14.32 3.51
C ILE A 527 14.19 15.17 4.78
N GLN A 528 14.39 16.49 4.68
CA GLN A 528 14.37 17.39 5.83
C GLN A 528 13.02 17.33 6.56
N LYS A 529 11.90 17.29 5.83
CA LYS A 529 10.56 17.11 6.42
C LYS A 529 10.37 15.73 7.05
N LEU A 530 10.93 14.67 6.47
CA LEU A 530 10.94 13.32 7.04
C LEU A 530 11.80 13.25 8.31
N VAL A 531 12.89 14.00 8.37
CA VAL A 531 13.83 14.08 9.50
C VAL A 531 13.29 14.95 10.64
N GLU A 532 12.62 16.06 10.34
CA GLU A 532 11.91 16.86 11.35
C GLU A 532 10.76 16.08 12.01
N LEU A 533 10.18 15.10 11.31
CA LEU A 533 9.14 14.20 11.83
C LEU A 533 9.70 13.03 12.65
N ASN A 534 10.95 12.61 12.41
CA ASN A 534 11.66 11.57 13.14
C ASN A 534 12.84 12.20 13.88
N SER A 535 12.59 12.78 15.07
CA SER A 535 13.65 13.34 15.92
C SER A 535 14.68 12.26 16.30
N SER A 536 15.70 12.12 15.47
CA SER A 536 16.99 11.49 15.75
C SER A 536 18.04 12.50 15.33
N ASP A 537 18.93 12.86 16.26
CA ASP A 537 19.99 13.84 16.05
C ASP A 537 20.98 13.43 14.92
N ASP A 538 20.91 12.17 14.46
CA ASP A 538 21.89 11.53 13.59
C ASP A 538 21.64 11.72 12.08
N ILE A 539 20.42 12.06 11.66
CA ILE A 539 20.18 12.42 10.25
C ILE A 539 20.50 13.91 10.02
N SER A 540 20.36 14.76 11.04
CA SER A 540 20.76 16.18 10.95
C SER A 540 22.26 16.33 10.71
N THR A 541 23.09 15.46 11.32
CA THR A 541 24.54 15.38 11.09
C THR A 541 24.87 14.92 9.68
N VAL A 542 24.09 14.01 9.08
CA VAL A 542 24.23 13.61 7.66
C VAL A 542 23.88 14.76 6.71
N VAL A 543 22.80 15.51 6.98
CA VAL A 543 22.42 16.71 6.20
C VAL A 543 23.47 17.82 6.33
N ASN A 544 24.03 18.02 7.53
CA ASN A 544 25.08 19.02 7.79
C ASN A 544 26.44 18.63 7.21
N ASN A 545 26.72 17.32 7.05
CA ASN A 545 27.94 16.81 6.42
C ASN A 545 27.83 16.74 4.89
N MET A 546 26.66 16.99 4.29
CA MET A 546 26.57 17.20 2.84
C MET A 546 27.33 18.49 2.50
N PRO A 547 28.37 18.44 1.65
CA PRO A 547 29.11 19.63 1.28
C PRO A 547 28.31 20.42 0.24
N LEU A 548 27.26 21.12 0.68
CA LEU A 548 26.61 22.17 -0.11
C LEU A 548 27.45 23.45 -0.07
N ARG A 549 28.75 23.35 -0.36
CA ARG A 549 29.55 24.50 -0.77
C ARG A 549 29.69 24.45 -2.28
N TRP A 550 28.61 24.81 -2.98
CA TRP A 550 28.68 25.26 -4.37
C TRP A 550 29.33 26.67 -4.43
N THR A 551 30.55 26.79 -3.92
CA THR A 551 31.47 27.89 -4.24
C THR A 551 32.23 27.40 -5.47
N THR A 552 31.95 27.81 -6.69
CA THR A 552 31.84 29.18 -7.19
C THR A 552 30.98 29.18 -8.45
N LYS A 553 29.98 30.06 -8.53
CA LYS A 553 29.36 30.42 -9.82
C LYS A 553 30.48 30.85 -10.78
N LYS A 554 30.82 30.03 -11.77
CA LYS A 554 31.39 30.60 -12.99
C LYS A 554 30.27 31.42 -13.61
N GLY A 555 30.45 32.74 -13.60
CA GLY A 555 29.51 33.67 -14.22
C GLY A 555 29.28 33.25 -15.67
N ARG A 556 28.04 33.38 -16.13
CA ARG A 556 27.63 33.13 -17.51
C ARG A 556 28.68 33.71 -18.47
N THR A 557 29.40 32.85 -19.19
CA THR A 557 30.15 33.29 -20.37
C THR A 557 29.13 33.61 -21.44
N SER A 558 28.66 34.86 -21.48
CA SER A 558 27.97 35.39 -22.64
C SER A 558 29.01 35.50 -23.75
N CYS A 559 29.08 34.51 -24.65
CA CYS A 559 29.70 34.73 -25.94
C CYS A 559 28.92 35.84 -26.65
N GLY A 560 29.52 37.03 -26.68
CA GLY A 560 28.95 38.24 -27.22
C GLY A 560 28.70 38.12 -28.73
N LYS A 561 27.56 38.66 -29.17
CA LYS A 561 27.39 39.10 -30.55
C LYS A 561 28.36 40.27 -30.82
N PRO A 562 29.01 40.33 -31.99
CA PRO A 562 29.79 41.51 -32.35
C PRO A 562 28.88 42.72 -32.58
N LEU A 563 29.35 43.87 -32.09
CA LEU A 563 28.76 45.21 -32.23
C LEU A 563 28.76 45.70 -33.69
N THR A 564 27.66 46.34 -34.09
CA THR A 564 27.67 47.47 -35.05
C THR A 564 26.66 48.55 -34.63
N THR A 565 27.19 49.50 -33.85
CA THR A 565 27.06 50.97 -33.93
C THR A 565 25.87 51.63 -34.64
N LEU A 566 25.15 52.50 -33.91
CA LEU A 566 25.08 53.98 -34.08
C LEU A 566 23.94 54.53 -33.20
N ALA A 567 24.26 55.11 -32.05
CA ALA A 567 24.41 56.56 -31.81
C ALA A 567 23.09 57.29 -31.47
N LEU A 568 22.92 57.59 -30.17
CA LEU A 568 22.03 58.63 -29.66
C LEU A 568 22.81 59.94 -29.56
N PRO A 569 22.16 61.10 -29.76
CA PRO A 569 22.62 62.34 -29.14
C PRO A 569 21.67 62.81 -28.03
N SER A 570 22.27 62.96 -26.84
CA SER A 570 22.23 64.13 -25.94
C SER A 570 20.93 64.88 -25.62
N SER A 571 20.64 64.88 -24.31
CA SER A 571 20.34 66.03 -23.43
C SER A 571 19.20 67.00 -23.77
N SER A 572 18.26 67.16 -22.85
CA SER A 572 18.22 68.29 -21.89
C SER A 572 16.80 68.63 -21.42
N LYS A 573 16.72 68.87 -20.10
CA LYS A 573 15.91 69.86 -19.37
C LYS A 573 14.38 69.97 -19.58
N ASN A 574 13.73 69.93 -18.42
CA ASN A 574 12.72 70.85 -17.90
C ASN A 574 11.21 70.58 -18.09
N ASP A 575 10.58 70.69 -16.92
CA ASP A 575 9.29 71.31 -16.62
C ASP A 575 7.96 70.52 -16.69
N ALA A 576 7.45 70.38 -15.46
CA ALA A 576 6.14 70.85 -15.02
C ALA A 576 4.88 70.00 -15.26
N ALA A 577 4.35 69.60 -14.11
CA ALA A 577 2.96 69.82 -13.67
C ALA A 577 1.81 69.07 -14.38
N ALA A 578 1.28 68.11 -13.62
CA ALA A 578 -0.13 67.98 -13.24
C ALA A 578 -1.20 67.95 -14.35
N ARG A 579 -1.99 66.85 -14.35
CA ARG A 579 -3.43 66.91 -14.00
C ARG A 579 -4.09 65.54 -13.94
N LYS A 580 -4.81 65.31 -12.83
CA LYS A 580 -5.87 64.31 -12.65
C LYS A 580 -6.96 64.44 -13.73
N ARG A 581 -7.54 63.32 -14.17
CA ARG A 581 -9.01 63.12 -14.19
C ARG A 581 -9.45 61.68 -14.46
N ASN A 582 -10.35 61.22 -13.59
CA ASN A 582 -11.19 60.02 -13.69
C ASN A 582 -12.04 59.97 -14.97
N ARG A 583 -12.27 58.75 -15.52
CA ARG A 583 -13.61 58.33 -16.00
C ARG A 583 -13.73 56.82 -16.29
N LYS A 584 -14.58 56.18 -15.47
CA LYS A 584 -15.60 55.13 -15.74
C LYS A 584 -15.40 54.07 -16.86
N ARG A 585 -15.39 52.81 -16.39
CA ARG A 585 -16.17 51.62 -16.83
C ARG A 585 -16.84 51.65 -18.22
N LYS A 586 -16.56 50.64 -19.04
CA LYS A 586 -17.58 49.93 -19.84
C LYS A 586 -17.23 48.44 -20.02
N ARG A 587 -18.24 47.63 -19.69
CA ARG A 587 -18.37 46.19 -19.86
C ARG A 587 -18.83 45.95 -21.30
N LEU A 588 -18.28 44.96 -22.01
CA LEU A 588 -18.88 44.45 -23.25
C LEU A 588 -19.04 42.94 -23.18
N SER A 589 -20.27 42.56 -23.47
CA SER A 589 -20.89 41.24 -23.52
C SER A 589 -20.70 40.59 -24.89
N ARG A 590 -20.77 39.25 -24.87
CA ARG A 590 -21.12 38.27 -25.92
C ARG A 590 -21.74 38.79 -27.22
N ILE A 591 -21.34 38.15 -28.32
CA ILE A 591 -22.09 37.44 -29.39
C ILE A 591 -20.97 36.87 -30.30
N ARG A 592 -20.92 35.61 -30.73
CA ARG A 592 -21.96 34.69 -31.23
C ARG A 592 -21.55 33.24 -30.95
#